data_AF-A0A182EYI4-F1
#
_entry.id   AF-A0A182EYI4-F1
#
_cell.length_a   1.000
_cell.length_b   1.000
_cell.length_c   1.000
_cell.angle_alpha   90.00
_cell.angle_beta   90.00
_cell.angle_gamma   90.00
#
_symmetry.space_group_name_H-M   'P 1'
#
loop_
_entity.id
_entity.type
_entity.pdbx_description
1 polymer ?
#
loop_
_entity_poly.entity_id
_entity_poly.type
_entity_poly.pdbx_seq_one_letter_code
_entity_poly.pdbx_strand_id
1 'polypeptide(L)'
;MEERHGRRTKSVDALKKCEHNADVLLAVAKLFWTERKIRKAREWFQRTVKIDPDFGDAWAFFYKFELLHGSQEEQDLVKKKCLQAEPRHGELWQQVSKDVENWRKRTDEILIELAEKLEIPR
;
A
#
# COMPACT_ATOMS: atom_id res chain seq x y z
N MET A 1 -6.20 -12.19 25.58
CA MET A 1 -5.56 -10.86 25.51
C MET A 1 -4.10 -11.11 25.20
N GLU A 2 -3.77 -11.38 23.92
CA GLU A 2 -2.42 -11.80 23.55
C GLU A 2 -1.54 -10.55 23.41
N GLU A 3 -0.46 -10.51 24.18
CA GLU A 3 0.40 -9.34 24.40
C GLU A 3 0.99 -8.82 23.08
N ARG A 4 0.79 -7.52 22.82
CA ARG A 4 1.38 -6.76 21.69
C ARG A 4 2.87 -7.03 21.49
N HIS A 5 3.61 -7.44 22.53
CA HIS A 5 5.03 -7.76 22.47
C HIS A 5 5.34 -9.05 21.71
N GLY A 6 4.51 -10.10 21.80
CA GLY A 6 4.76 -11.38 21.14
C GLY A 6 4.58 -11.34 19.61
N ARG A 7 3.74 -10.42 19.11
CA ARG A 7 3.54 -10.21 17.67
C ARG A 7 4.85 -9.83 16.98
N ARG A 8 5.64 -8.92 17.56
CA ARG A 8 6.87 -8.42 16.92
C ARG A 8 7.88 -9.54 16.64
N THR A 9 8.07 -10.49 17.55
CA THR A 9 9.08 -11.55 17.38
C THR A 9 8.66 -12.59 16.33
N LYS A 10 7.38 -13.00 16.31
CA LYS A 10 6.85 -13.89 15.26
C LYS A 10 6.79 -13.21 13.89
N SER A 11 6.49 -11.92 13.85
CA SER A 11 6.50 -11.13 12.61
C SER A 11 7.89 -11.04 11.98
N VAL A 12 8.97 -10.95 12.76
CA VAL A 12 10.34 -10.86 12.25
C VAL A 12 10.81 -12.18 11.60
N ASP A 13 10.42 -13.33 12.16
CA ASP A 13 10.75 -14.64 11.57
C ASP A 13 9.94 -14.91 10.29
N ALA A 14 8.66 -14.54 10.28
CA ALA A 14 7.81 -14.61 9.09
C ALA A 14 8.28 -13.66 7.97
N LEU A 15 8.79 -12.47 8.33
CA LEU A 15 9.37 -11.50 7.39
C LEU A 15 10.58 -12.06 6.64
N LYS A 16 11.43 -12.87 7.28
CA LYS A 16 12.59 -13.50 6.62
C LYS A 16 12.19 -14.56 5.59
N LYS A 17 11.08 -15.27 5.81
CA LYS A 17 10.55 -16.26 4.85
C LYS A 17 9.69 -15.63 3.76
N CYS A 18 9.07 -14.48 4.04
CA CYS A 18 8.16 -13.78 3.13
C CYS A 18 8.78 -12.51 2.54
N GLU A 19 10.10 -12.47 2.37
CA GLU A 19 10.81 -11.27 1.90
C GLU A 19 10.36 -10.84 0.48
N HIS A 20 9.70 -11.74 -0.27
CA HIS A 20 9.15 -11.49 -1.61
C HIS A 20 7.62 -11.41 -1.68
N ASN A 21 6.88 -11.53 -0.57
CA ASN A 21 5.41 -11.44 -0.62
C ASN A 21 4.95 -10.00 -0.36
N ALA A 22 4.41 -9.35 -1.39
CA ALA A 22 3.94 -7.97 -1.33
C ALA A 22 2.87 -7.74 -0.25
N ASP A 23 1.96 -8.69 -0.05
CA ASP A 23 0.95 -8.63 1.02
C ASP A 23 1.54 -8.55 2.42
N VAL A 24 2.60 -9.32 2.70
CA VAL A 24 3.25 -9.33 4.00
C VAL A 24 3.98 -8.01 4.23
N LEU A 25 4.68 -7.51 3.20
CA LEU A 25 5.37 -6.22 3.25
C LEU A 25 4.37 -5.07 3.46
N LEU A 26 3.22 -5.12 2.77
CA LEU A 26 2.12 -4.17 2.94
C LEU A 26 1.55 -4.21 4.36
N ALA A 27 1.34 -5.40 4.93
CA ALA A 27 0.87 -5.54 6.31
C ALA A 27 1.86 -4.94 7.32
N VAL A 28 3.17 -5.08 7.08
CA VAL A 28 4.20 -4.46 7.91
C VAL A 28 4.24 -2.95 7.75
N ALA A 29 4.07 -2.42 6.53
CA ALA A 29 3.95 -0.98 6.29
C ALA A 29 2.74 -0.40 7.05
N LYS A 30 1.58 -1.07 7.00
CA LYS A 30 0.38 -0.72 7.77
C LYS A 30 0.61 -0.77 9.28
N LEU A 31 1.35 -1.77 9.77
CA LEU A 31 1.71 -1.86 11.19
C LEU A 31 2.59 -0.67 11.62
N PHE A 32 3.58 -0.29 10.82
CA PHE A 32 4.39 0.89 11.11
C PHE A 32 3.58 2.19 11.06
N TRP A 33 2.58 2.26 10.18
CA TRP A 33 1.66 3.37 10.10
C TRP A 33 0.82 3.53 11.38
N THR A 34 0.25 2.44 11.90
CA THR A 34 -0.51 2.47 13.18
C THR A 34 0.39 2.75 14.39
N GLU A 35 1.66 2.32 14.35
CA GLU A 35 2.68 2.68 15.35
C GLU A 35 3.15 4.15 15.27
N ARG A 36 2.58 4.97 14.37
CA ARG A 36 2.98 6.36 14.07
C ARG A 36 4.44 6.51 13.62
N LYS A 37 5.07 5.44 13.13
CA LYS A 37 6.45 5.45 12.63
C LYS A 37 6.48 5.80 11.15
N ILE A 38 6.15 7.05 10.83
CA ILE A 38 5.94 7.54 9.46
C ILE A 38 7.14 7.27 8.54
N ARG A 39 8.35 7.62 8.96
CA ARG A 39 9.58 7.41 8.16
C ARG A 39 9.78 5.93 7.78
N LYS A 40 9.61 5.02 8.73
CA LYS A 40 9.76 3.58 8.48
C LYS A 40 8.62 3.07 7.60
N ALA A 41 7.37 3.47 7.88
CA ALA A 41 6.22 3.05 7.09
C ALA A 41 6.43 3.39 5.60
N ARG A 42 6.91 4.61 5.30
CA ARG A 42 7.27 5.04 3.94
C ARG A 42 8.30 4.13 3.28
N GLU A 43 9.40 3.81 3.96
CA GLU A 43 10.43 2.91 3.42
C GLU A 43 9.86 1.51 3.12
N TRP A 44 8.98 0.99 3.97
CA TRP A 44 8.32 -0.30 3.74
C TRP A 44 7.31 -0.25 2.59
N PHE A 45 6.54 0.82 2.45
CA PHE A 45 5.66 1.02 1.28
C PHE A 45 6.47 1.07 -0.01
N GLN A 46 7.53 1.86 -0.05
CA GLN A 46 8.44 1.95 -1.20
C GLN A 46 9.07 0.60 -1.55
N ARG A 47 9.46 -0.19 -0.54
CA ARG A 47 9.99 -1.53 -0.76
C ARG A 47 8.93 -2.49 -1.30
N THR A 48 7.70 -2.40 -0.80
CA THR A 48 6.56 -3.23 -1.26
C THR A 48 6.31 -3.02 -2.75
N VAL A 49 6.12 -1.77 -3.17
CA VAL A 49 5.85 -1.43 -4.58
C VAL A 49 7.05 -1.65 -5.51
N LYS A 50 8.26 -1.76 -4.96
CA LYS A 50 9.47 -2.10 -5.72
C LYS A 50 9.59 -3.61 -5.94
N ILE A 51 9.18 -4.41 -4.96
CA ILE A 51 9.21 -5.88 -5.07
C ILE A 51 8.08 -6.35 -5.99
N ASP A 52 6.88 -5.82 -5.78
CA ASP A 52 5.73 -6.11 -6.62
C ASP A 52 5.05 -4.81 -7.05
N PRO A 53 5.46 -4.24 -8.20
CA PRO A 53 4.82 -3.06 -8.76
C PRO A 53 3.42 -3.36 -9.32
N ASP A 54 3.08 -4.63 -9.55
CA ASP A 54 1.78 -5.02 -10.10
C ASP A 54 0.67 -5.07 -9.03
N PHE A 55 1.05 -5.02 -7.75
CA PHE A 55 0.14 -5.01 -6.62
C PHE A 55 -0.48 -3.62 -6.36
N GLY A 56 -1.66 -3.39 -6.96
CA GLY A 56 -2.43 -2.15 -6.90
C GLY A 56 -2.88 -1.75 -5.50
N ASP A 57 -3.18 -2.72 -4.63
CA ASP A 57 -3.57 -2.42 -3.25
C ASP A 57 -2.43 -1.71 -2.50
N ALA A 58 -1.16 -2.14 -2.71
CA ALA A 58 -0.02 -1.47 -2.10
C ALA A 58 0.14 -0.03 -2.57
N TRP A 59 -0.09 0.25 -3.85
CA TRP A 59 -0.08 1.61 -4.38
C TRP A 59 -1.16 2.47 -3.73
N ALA A 60 -2.37 1.95 -3.58
CA ALA A 60 -3.49 2.69 -2.99
C ALA A 60 -3.26 3.02 -1.51
N PHE A 61 -2.77 2.06 -0.72
CA PHE A 61 -2.38 2.33 0.67
C PHE A 61 -1.22 3.32 0.76
N PHE A 62 -0.24 3.22 -0.15
CA PHE A 62 0.89 4.14 -0.17
C PHE A 62 0.45 5.57 -0.53
N TYR A 63 -0.43 5.73 -1.52
CA TYR A 63 -0.98 7.02 -1.89
C TYR A 63 -1.81 7.61 -0.74
N LYS A 64 -2.68 6.82 -0.09
CA LYS A 64 -3.43 7.24 1.10
C LYS A 64 -2.52 7.67 2.25
N PHE A 65 -1.39 6.98 2.44
CA PHE A 65 -0.39 7.35 3.43
C PHE A 65 0.27 8.70 3.11
N GLU A 66 0.67 8.94 1.86
CA GLU A 66 1.25 10.21 1.42
C GLU A 66 0.22 11.37 1.44
N LEU A 67 -1.07 11.08 1.27
CA LEU A 67 -2.14 12.08 1.45
C LEU A 67 -2.23 12.60 2.90
N LEU A 68 -1.95 11.75 3.90
CA LEU A 68 -2.04 12.15 5.31
C LEU A 68 -0.73 12.69 5.88
N HIS A 69 0.41 12.18 5.41
CA HIS A 69 1.71 12.43 6.03
C HIS A 69 2.75 13.03 5.09
N GLY A 70 2.52 12.98 3.78
CA GLY A 70 3.45 13.45 2.76
C GLY A 70 3.10 14.83 2.21
N SER A 71 4.02 15.37 1.41
CA SER A 71 3.82 16.60 0.65
C SER A 71 3.14 16.32 -0.69
N GLN A 72 2.58 17.36 -1.33
CA GLN A 72 1.95 17.27 -2.65
C GLN A 72 2.88 16.66 -3.72
N GLU A 73 4.18 16.96 -3.64
CA GLU A 73 5.22 16.40 -4.52
C GLU A 73 5.37 14.89 -4.37
N GLU A 74 5.31 14.37 -3.14
CA GLU A 74 5.42 12.93 -2.89
C GLU A 74 4.18 12.20 -3.39
N GLN A 75 2.99 12.79 -3.22
CA GLN A 75 1.74 12.27 -3.76
C GLN A 75 1.79 12.16 -5.29
N ASP A 76 2.29 13.20 -5.97
CA ASP A 76 2.46 13.18 -7.42
C ASP A 76 3.47 12.13 -7.88
N LEU A 77 4.58 11.99 -7.16
CA LEU A 77 5.57 10.94 -7.42
C LEU A 77 4.99 9.53 -7.29
N VAL A 78 4.16 9.27 -6.26
CA VAL A 78 3.48 7.98 -6.10
C VAL A 78 2.49 7.74 -7.24
N LYS A 79 1.69 8.75 -7.58
CA LYS A 79 0.73 8.69 -8.69
C LYS A 79 1.42 8.39 -10.01
N LYS A 80 2.53 9.07 -10.32
CA LYS A 80 3.33 8.86 -11.52
C LYS A 80 3.97 7.48 -11.56
N LYS A 81 4.49 6.98 -10.43
CA LYS A 81 5.06 5.63 -10.36
C LYS A 81 4.00 4.54 -10.52
N CYS A 82 2.83 4.72 -9.90
CA CYS A 82 1.70 3.81 -10.08
C CYS A 82 1.26 3.76 -11.54
N LEU A 83 1.19 4.92 -12.21
CA LEU A 83 0.88 4.99 -13.65
C LEU A 83 1.93 4.25 -14.51
N GLN A 84 3.22 4.32 -14.16
CA GLN A 84 4.28 3.58 -14.86
C GLN A 84 4.28 2.09 -14.56
N ALA A 85 3.85 1.71 -13.36
CA ALA A 85 3.77 0.32 -12.93
C ALA A 85 2.55 -0.42 -13.51
N GLU A 86 1.48 0.32 -13.84
CA GLU A 86 0.21 -0.21 -14.36
C GLU A 86 -0.28 -1.46 -13.60
N PRO A 87 -0.51 -1.37 -12.28
CA PRO A 87 -0.88 -2.52 -11.48
C PRO A 87 -2.18 -3.18 -11.94
N ARG A 88 -2.21 -4.51 -11.94
CA ARG A 88 -3.38 -5.32 -12.31
C ARG A 88 -3.83 -6.28 -11.22
N HIS A 89 -3.00 -6.50 -10.21
CA HIS A 89 -3.30 -7.34 -9.06
C HIS A 89 -3.67 -6.51 -7.83
N GLY A 90 -4.26 -7.16 -6.85
CA GLY A 90 -4.86 -6.53 -5.67
C GLY A 90 -6.35 -6.80 -5.62
N GLU A 91 -6.83 -7.26 -4.47
CA GLU A 91 -8.25 -7.62 -4.30
C GLU A 91 -9.12 -6.37 -4.46
N LEU A 92 -8.71 -5.26 -3.85
CA LEU A 92 -9.46 -4.01 -3.89
C LEU A 92 -9.23 -3.29 -5.23
N TRP A 93 -8.00 -3.33 -5.75
CA TRP A 93 -7.69 -2.83 -7.08
C TRP A 93 -8.53 -3.50 -8.17
N GLN A 94 -8.63 -4.83 -8.14
CA GLN A 94 -9.45 -5.57 -9.11
C GLN A 94 -10.94 -5.27 -8.95
N GLN A 95 -11.44 -5.07 -7.72
CA GLN A 95 -12.82 -4.65 -7.50
C GLN A 95 -13.09 -3.29 -8.15
N VAL A 96 -12.24 -2.30 -7.91
CA VAL A 96 -12.40 -0.94 -8.48
C VAL A 96 -12.15 -0.92 -9.98
N SER A 97 -11.18 -1.67 -10.49
CA SER A 97 -10.83 -1.72 -11.92
C SER A 97 -11.86 -2.47 -12.76
N LYS A 98 -12.51 -3.51 -12.21
CA LYS A 98 -13.58 -4.26 -12.90
C LYS A 98 -14.94 -3.58 -12.79
N ASP A 99 -15.05 -2.50 -12.02
CA ASP A 99 -16.27 -1.75 -11.90
C ASP A 99 -16.64 -1.12 -13.27
N VAL A 100 -17.91 -1.24 -13.66
CA VAL A 100 -18.41 -0.78 -14.96
C VAL A 100 -18.31 0.74 -15.08
N GLU A 101 -18.26 1.47 -13.97
CA GLU A 101 -18.08 2.93 -13.98
C GLU A 101 -16.61 3.32 -14.24
N ASN A 102 -15.68 2.41 -13.99
CA ASN A 102 -14.24 2.66 -13.99
C ASN A 102 -13.51 2.09 -15.21
N TRP A 103 -14.19 1.37 -16.10
CA TRP A 103 -13.58 0.73 -17.27
C TRP A 103 -12.86 1.67 -18.25
N ARG A 104 -13.20 2.96 -18.25
CA ARG A 104 -12.57 4.02 -19.07
C ARG A 104 -11.62 4.91 -18.28
N LYS A 105 -11.57 4.77 -16.96
CA LYS A 105 -10.72 5.60 -16.10
C LYS A 105 -9.27 5.17 -16.23
N ARG A 106 -8.37 6.11 -16.05
CA ARG A 106 -6.93 5.83 -16.03
C ARG A 106 -6.53 5.20 -14.70
N THR A 107 -5.41 4.47 -14.69
CA THR A 107 -4.78 3.90 -13.48
C THR A 107 -4.67 4.93 -12.36
N ASP A 108 -4.41 6.18 -12.71
CA ASP A 108 -4.22 7.26 -11.75
C ASP A 108 -5.53 7.74 -11.08
N GLU A 109 -6.65 7.63 -11.78
CA GLU A 109 -7.98 7.93 -11.24
C GLU A 109 -8.51 6.76 -10.40
N ILE A 110 -8.28 5.52 -10.87
CA ILE A 110 -8.59 4.29 -10.13
C ILE A 110 -7.84 4.29 -8.79
N LEU A 111 -6.58 4.71 -8.79
CA LEU A 111 -5.78 4.84 -7.58
C LEU A 111 -6.39 5.82 -6.58
N ILE A 112 -6.82 7.00 -7.05
CA ILE A 112 -7.44 8.03 -6.19
C ILE A 112 -8.74 7.50 -5.60
N GLU A 113 -9.62 6.95 -6.44
CA GLU A 113 -10.92 6.44 -6.00
C GLU A 113 -10.76 5.29 -5.00
N LEU A 114 -9.82 4.38 -5.27
CA LEU A 114 -9.51 3.31 -4.34
C LEU A 114 -8.95 3.87 -3.03
N ALA A 115 -7.99 4.81 -3.09
CA ALA A 115 -7.43 5.43 -1.89
C ALA A 115 -8.50 6.17 -1.06
N GLU A 116 -9.49 6.78 -1.69
CA GLU A 116 -10.63 7.39 -0.98
C GLU A 116 -11.50 6.34 -0.29
N LYS A 117 -11.82 5.24 -0.98
CA LYS A 117 -12.56 4.09 -0.43
C LYS A 117 -11.80 3.36 0.68
N LEU A 118 -10.46 3.42 0.67
CA LEU A 118 -9.63 2.77 1.67
C LEU A 118 -9.76 3.44 3.05
N GLU A 119 -10.14 2.62 4.03
CA GLU A 119 -10.11 2.98 5.43
C GLU A 119 -8.68 3.01 5.97
N ILE A 120 -8.36 4.05 6.74
CA ILE A 120 -7.07 4.17 7.39
C ILE A 120 -7.01 3.11 8.51
N PRO A 121 -6.00 2.22 8.51
CA PRO A 121 -5.85 1.24 9.58
C PRO A 121 -5.72 1.98 10.92
N ARG A 122 -6.61 1.67 11.87
CA ARG A 122 -6.74 2.36 13.16
C ARG A 122 -6.18 1.54 14.33
#